data_AF-A0A938E0C6-F1
#
_entry.id   AF-A0A938E0C6-F1
#
_cell.length_a   1.000
_cell.length_b   1.000
_cell.length_c   1.000
_cell.angle_alpha   90.00
_cell.angle_beta   90.00
_cell.angle_gamma   90.00
#
_symmetry.space_group_name_H-M   'P 1'
#
loop_
_entity.id
_entity.type
_entity.pdbx_description
1 polymer ?
#
loop_
_entity_poly.entity_id
_entity_poly.type
_entity_poly.pdbx_seq_one_letter_code
_entity_poly.pdbx_strand_id
1 'polypeptide(L)'
;MNKRVGAIGVVVLTLLGACARDDRGAVRERQAAHRTPIVVSAYEEQAFLEMAVHDGGGDLEATRAVQTLQRWDHDVTFAVAGSPTADDVTRVHENAATLSELMAPLRVTVVNRVHDADVAVHFVAREQFARILDTTDFPADADGIAQPRVRDGGHEDGRIQSVTIVVDVGLAQHARNHVVSHELLHAVGLDHSSCLSSLMYAEGSNGASPLWSLSPLDRRMLSLLYRPELAPGMDMNEVDNALAGSAAAGVTCDPPQWQLVIDASDNRPYFCHTGTDRYRPCTSDLRVEPTSPLADPDLWFDGTYAYDEFPLRG
;
A
#
# COMPACT_ATOMS: atom_id res chain seq x y z
N MET A 1 -12.59 -66.91 -53.37
CA MET A 1 -12.96 -66.01 -52.26
C MET A 1 -11.79 -65.06 -51.99
N ASN A 2 -12.10 -63.79 -51.83
CA ASN A 2 -11.22 -62.65 -52.09
C ASN A 2 -10.10 -62.43 -51.06
N LYS A 3 -8.95 -62.01 -51.61
CA LYS A 3 -7.78 -61.39 -50.97
C LYS A 3 -8.16 -60.17 -50.14
N ARG A 4 -7.51 -59.98 -48.98
CA ARG A 4 -7.06 -58.67 -48.47
C ARG A 4 -5.73 -58.83 -47.74
N VAL A 5 -4.68 -58.28 -48.34
CA VAL A 5 -3.36 -58.07 -47.72
C VAL A 5 -3.34 -56.60 -47.32
N GLY A 6 -3.24 -56.31 -46.02
CA GLY A 6 -3.13 -54.96 -45.49
C GLY A 6 -1.69 -54.46 -45.60
N ALA A 7 -1.50 -53.35 -46.29
CA ALA A 7 -0.22 -52.64 -46.35
C ALA A 7 -0.03 -51.80 -45.08
N ILE A 8 1.09 -51.99 -44.39
CA ILE A 8 1.55 -51.14 -43.29
C ILE A 8 2.36 -50.01 -43.91
N GLY A 9 1.79 -48.81 -43.94
CA GLY A 9 2.50 -47.59 -44.32
C GLY A 9 3.27 -47.04 -43.13
N VAL A 10 4.60 -47.05 -43.21
CA VAL A 10 5.47 -46.35 -42.26
C VAL A 10 5.56 -44.88 -42.70
N VAL A 11 4.94 -43.99 -41.92
CA VAL A 11 5.08 -42.54 -42.09
C VAL A 11 6.33 -42.11 -41.33
N VAL A 12 7.39 -41.77 -42.07
CA VAL A 12 8.58 -41.12 -41.51
C VAL A 12 8.25 -39.63 -41.39
N LEU A 13 7.97 -39.18 -40.16
CA LEU A 13 7.73 -37.79 -39.85
C LEU A 13 9.09 -37.10 -39.65
N THR A 14 9.53 -36.35 -40.66
CA THR A 14 10.74 -35.53 -40.56
C THR A 14 10.44 -34.32 -39.67
N LEU A 15 10.85 -34.38 -38.40
CA LEU A 15 10.85 -33.25 -37.48
C LEU A 15 11.92 -32.24 -37.94
N LEU A 16 11.51 -31.25 -38.71
CA LEU A 16 12.29 -30.03 -38.93
C LEU A 16 12.23 -29.21 -37.64
N GLY A 17 13.31 -29.24 -36.86
CA GLY A 17 13.51 -28.37 -35.71
C GLY A 17 13.61 -26.92 -36.17
N ALA A 18 12.50 -26.18 -36.06
CA ALA A 18 12.54 -24.74 -36.13
C ALA A 18 13.10 -24.21 -34.79
N CYS A 19 14.31 -23.66 -34.82
CA CYS A 19 14.80 -22.83 -33.72
C CYS A 19 13.83 -21.65 -33.55
N ALA A 20 12.99 -21.70 -32.52
CA ALA A 20 12.20 -20.56 -32.11
C ALA A 20 13.17 -19.45 -31.68
N ARG A 21 13.31 -18.42 -32.51
CA ARG A 21 13.96 -17.18 -32.10
C ARG A 21 13.11 -16.58 -30.99
N ASP A 22 13.78 -16.19 -29.91
CA ASP A 22 13.17 -15.54 -28.77
C ASP A 22 12.71 -14.13 -29.18
N ASP A 23 11.49 -14.03 -29.72
CA ASP A 23 10.86 -12.79 -30.18
C ASP A 23 10.51 -11.81 -29.03
N ARG A 24 10.85 -12.14 -27.77
CA ARG A 24 10.62 -11.26 -26.61
C ARG A 24 11.32 -9.91 -26.74
N GLY A 25 12.49 -9.86 -27.40
CA GLY A 25 13.21 -8.61 -27.63
C GLY A 25 12.49 -7.63 -28.57
N ALA A 26 11.93 -8.14 -29.67
CA ALA A 26 11.29 -7.31 -30.69
C ALA A 26 9.91 -6.77 -30.26
N VAL A 27 9.22 -7.46 -29.33
CA VAL A 27 7.96 -6.98 -28.74
C VAL A 27 8.21 -5.87 -27.72
N ARG A 28 9.25 -5.96 -26.89
CA ARG A 28 9.64 -4.90 -25.96
C ARG A 28 10.05 -3.61 -26.69
N GLU A 29 10.79 -3.72 -27.79
CA GLU A 29 11.29 -2.57 -28.54
C GLU A 29 10.18 -1.78 -29.27
N ARG A 30 9.10 -2.43 -29.71
CA ARG A 30 7.95 -1.75 -30.35
C ARG A 30 6.99 -1.08 -29.36
N GLN A 31 6.93 -1.53 -28.11
CA GLN A 31 6.10 -0.90 -27.07
C GLN A 31 6.75 0.37 -26.45
N ALA A 32 8.06 0.52 -26.58
CA ALA A 32 8.77 1.72 -26.11
C ALA A 32 8.48 2.98 -26.95
N ALA A 33 7.98 2.84 -28.18
CA ALA A 33 8.03 3.93 -29.15
C ALA A 33 7.02 5.09 -28.92
N HIS A 34 5.95 4.92 -28.13
CA HIS A 34 4.90 5.96 -27.92
C HIS A 34 4.37 6.00 -26.47
N ARG A 35 5.23 5.92 -25.46
CA ARG A 35 4.80 6.21 -24.08
C ARG A 35 4.81 7.71 -23.87
N THR A 36 3.66 8.28 -23.52
CA THR A 36 3.58 9.65 -23.02
C THR A 36 4.36 9.71 -21.71
N PRO A 37 5.39 10.58 -21.58
CA PRO A 37 6.12 10.72 -20.33
C PRO A 37 5.15 11.02 -19.18
N ILE A 38 5.38 10.41 -18.02
CA ILE A 38 4.66 10.80 -16.82
C ILE A 38 5.25 12.14 -16.38
N VAL A 39 4.39 13.15 -16.27
CA VAL A 39 4.80 14.48 -15.82
C VAL A 39 4.65 14.55 -14.31
N VAL A 40 5.78 14.76 -13.62
CA VAL A 40 5.88 14.88 -12.16
C VAL A 40 6.76 16.07 -11.78
N SER A 41 6.56 16.62 -10.58
CA SER A 41 7.54 17.55 -10.00
C SER A 41 8.77 16.80 -9.49
N ALA A 42 9.89 17.50 -9.28
CA ALA A 42 11.09 16.88 -8.68
C ALA A 42 10.82 16.28 -7.29
N TYR A 43 9.90 16.87 -6.52
CA TYR A 43 9.50 16.33 -5.22
C TYR A 43 8.67 15.06 -5.38
N GLU A 44 7.70 15.04 -6.32
CA GLU A 44 6.89 13.85 -6.59
C GLU A 44 7.74 12.68 -7.09
N GLU A 45 8.74 12.94 -7.93
CA GLU A 45 9.70 11.94 -8.39
C GLU A 45 10.46 11.33 -7.21
N GLN A 46 11.06 12.18 -6.35
CA GLN A 46 11.77 11.71 -5.17
C GLN A 46 10.88 10.91 -4.21
N ALA A 47 9.68 11.42 -3.90
CA ALA A 47 8.73 10.74 -3.02
C ALA A 47 8.24 9.42 -3.64
N PHE A 48 8.09 9.35 -4.96
CA PHE A 48 7.70 8.13 -5.63
C PHE A 48 8.80 7.08 -5.56
N LEU A 49 10.06 7.47 -5.80
CA LEU A 49 11.19 6.55 -5.69
C LEU A 49 11.36 6.02 -4.26
N GLU A 50 11.15 6.87 -3.26
CA GLU A 50 11.15 6.49 -1.83
C GLU A 50 10.05 5.47 -1.52
N MET A 51 8.81 5.74 -1.94
CA MET A 51 7.64 4.96 -1.51
C MET A 51 7.32 3.76 -2.41
N ALA A 52 7.73 3.74 -3.66
CA ALA A 52 7.24 2.72 -4.62
C ALA A 52 8.31 1.69 -5.02
N VAL A 53 9.59 1.97 -4.78
CA VAL A 53 10.68 1.11 -5.20
C VAL A 53 11.25 0.42 -3.97
N HIS A 54 10.99 -0.88 -3.87
CA HIS A 54 11.26 -1.66 -2.67
C HIS A 54 12.69 -2.21 -2.72
N ASP A 55 13.44 -2.06 -1.63
CA ASP A 55 14.58 -2.95 -1.39
C ASP A 55 14.05 -4.38 -1.31
N GLY A 56 14.58 -5.28 -2.14
CA GLY A 56 14.14 -6.69 -2.23
C GLY A 56 14.52 -7.51 -0.99
N GLY A 57 14.08 -7.06 0.18
CA GLY A 57 14.44 -7.55 1.49
C GLY A 57 14.29 -9.05 1.60
N GLY A 58 15.42 -9.75 1.72
CA GLY A 58 15.42 -11.19 1.93
C GLY A 58 16.72 -11.92 1.62
N ASP A 59 17.88 -11.39 2.02
CA ASP A 59 18.96 -12.14 2.67
C ASP A 59 20.21 -11.25 2.80
N LEU A 60 20.85 -11.29 3.97
CA LEU A 60 22.03 -10.48 4.33
C LEU A 60 23.32 -10.83 3.55
N GLU A 61 23.25 -11.64 2.49
CA GLU A 61 24.40 -11.96 1.64
C GLU A 61 24.47 -11.07 0.40
N ALA A 62 24.92 -9.83 0.60
CA ALA A 62 25.84 -9.04 -0.24
C ALA A 62 25.69 -8.99 -1.79
N THR A 63 24.61 -9.46 -2.40
CA THR A 63 24.22 -9.07 -3.75
C THR A 63 23.30 -7.87 -3.62
N ARG A 64 23.64 -6.75 -4.28
CA ARG A 64 22.75 -5.58 -4.40
C ARG A 64 21.35 -6.07 -4.74
N ALA A 65 20.44 -6.09 -3.78
CA ALA A 65 19.05 -6.43 -4.03
C ALA A 65 18.59 -5.44 -5.10
N VAL A 66 18.11 -5.96 -6.23
CA VAL A 66 17.59 -5.09 -7.28
C VAL A 66 16.34 -4.47 -6.72
N GLN A 67 16.41 -3.17 -6.44
CA GLN A 67 15.27 -2.38 -6.04
C GLN A 67 14.27 -2.35 -7.18
N THR A 68 13.04 -2.82 -6.92
CA THR A 68 12.02 -2.98 -7.97
C THR A 68 10.67 -2.47 -7.51
N LEU A 69 9.89 -2.02 -8.49
CA LEU A 69 8.51 -1.60 -8.29
C LEU A 69 7.62 -2.83 -8.06
N GLN A 70 6.96 -2.87 -6.89
CA GLN A 70 6.02 -3.92 -6.54
C GLN A 70 4.58 -3.43 -6.64
N ARG A 71 3.72 -4.12 -7.41
CA ARG A 71 2.29 -3.80 -7.51
C ARG A 71 1.44 -4.96 -8.02
N TRP A 72 0.12 -4.80 -7.95
CA TRP A 72 -0.84 -5.69 -8.59
C TRP A 72 -0.96 -5.46 -10.11
N ASP A 73 -1.32 -6.50 -10.85
CA ASP A 73 -1.57 -6.45 -12.30
C ASP A 73 -2.95 -7.00 -12.71
N HIS A 74 -3.82 -7.23 -11.73
CA HIS A 74 -5.18 -7.72 -11.88
C HIS A 74 -6.11 -7.07 -10.84
N ASP A 75 -7.43 -7.23 -11.02
CA ASP A 75 -8.43 -6.81 -10.02
C ASP A 75 -8.13 -7.50 -8.68
N VAL A 76 -8.19 -6.76 -7.58
CA VAL A 76 -7.77 -7.20 -6.25
C VAL A 76 -8.99 -7.44 -5.37
N THR A 77 -8.94 -8.51 -4.58
CA THR A 77 -9.97 -8.90 -3.64
C THR A 77 -9.47 -8.87 -2.20
N PHE A 78 -10.21 -8.22 -1.31
CA PHE A 78 -9.91 -8.12 0.11
C PHE A 78 -10.91 -8.97 0.91
N ALA A 79 -10.47 -9.57 2.01
CA ALA A 79 -11.37 -10.18 2.99
C ALA A 79 -10.98 -9.79 4.41
N VAL A 80 -11.98 -9.70 5.28
CA VAL A 80 -11.79 -9.41 6.71
C VAL A 80 -11.99 -10.69 7.53
N ALA A 81 -11.12 -10.91 8.51
CA ALA A 81 -11.10 -12.10 9.35
C ALA A 81 -10.80 -11.78 10.82
N GLY A 82 -11.00 -12.77 11.69
CA GLY A 82 -10.74 -12.65 13.13
C GLY A 82 -11.93 -12.08 13.89
N SER A 83 -11.68 -11.06 14.70
CA SER A 83 -12.65 -10.42 15.60
C SER A 83 -12.79 -8.91 15.33
N PRO A 84 -13.09 -8.48 14.09
CA PRO A 84 -13.27 -7.07 13.79
C PRO A 84 -14.52 -6.49 14.47
N THR A 85 -14.53 -5.19 14.72
CA THR A 85 -15.75 -4.42 14.99
C THR A 85 -16.50 -4.13 13.69
N ALA A 86 -17.71 -3.56 13.80
CA ALA A 86 -18.43 -3.07 12.61
C ALA A 86 -17.70 -1.88 11.95
N ASP A 87 -16.99 -1.07 12.73
CA ASP A 87 -16.25 0.10 12.24
C ASP A 87 -14.96 -0.34 11.52
N ASP A 88 -14.29 -1.39 12.01
CA ASP A 88 -13.16 -2.03 11.31
C ASP A 88 -13.58 -2.50 9.91
N VAL A 89 -14.69 -3.22 9.82
CA VAL A 89 -15.24 -3.69 8.53
C VAL A 89 -15.58 -2.51 7.62
N THR A 90 -16.27 -1.49 8.15
CA THR A 90 -16.63 -0.29 7.40
C THR A 90 -15.38 0.41 6.86
N ARG A 91 -14.33 0.55 7.67
CA ARG A 91 -13.06 1.18 7.28
C ARG A 91 -12.36 0.40 6.17
N VAL A 92 -12.36 -0.93 6.21
CA VAL A 92 -11.81 -1.75 5.11
C VAL A 92 -12.60 -1.51 3.80
N HIS A 93 -13.92 -1.45 3.86
CA HIS A 93 -14.75 -1.15 2.68
C HIS A 93 -14.50 0.26 2.11
N GLU A 94 -14.37 1.27 2.97
CA GLU A 94 -14.06 2.64 2.55
C GLU A 94 -12.68 2.76 1.90
N ASN A 95 -11.67 2.08 2.48
CA ASN A 95 -10.34 2.00 1.89
C ASN A 95 -10.38 1.26 0.55
N ALA A 96 -11.05 0.10 0.46
CA ALA A 96 -11.19 -0.63 -0.79
C ALA A 96 -11.84 0.23 -1.90
N ALA A 97 -12.88 0.99 -1.58
CA ALA A 97 -13.50 1.91 -2.54
C ALA A 97 -12.52 3.00 -3.01
N THR A 98 -11.80 3.63 -2.06
CA THR A 98 -10.81 4.67 -2.35
C THR A 98 -9.65 4.12 -3.22
N LEU A 99 -9.13 2.95 -2.86
CA LEU A 99 -8.09 2.26 -3.62
C LEU A 99 -8.56 1.90 -5.02
N SER A 100 -9.81 1.42 -5.18
CA SER A 100 -10.36 1.12 -6.50
C SER A 100 -10.45 2.34 -7.42
N GLU A 101 -10.62 3.54 -6.88
CA GLU A 101 -10.60 4.78 -7.68
C GLU A 101 -9.18 5.15 -8.10
N LEU A 102 -8.22 5.03 -7.18
CA LEU A 102 -6.81 5.44 -7.39
C LEU A 102 -6.01 4.42 -8.21
N MET A 103 -6.40 3.14 -8.20
CA MET A 103 -5.73 2.04 -8.90
C MET A 103 -6.31 1.77 -10.30
N ALA A 104 -7.18 2.66 -10.81
CA ALA A 104 -7.83 2.46 -12.10
C ALA A 104 -6.79 2.18 -13.23
N PRO A 105 -7.04 1.18 -14.10
CA PRO A 105 -8.33 0.51 -14.33
C PRO A 105 -8.60 -0.72 -13.45
N LEU A 106 -7.70 -1.07 -12.52
CA LEU A 106 -7.93 -2.21 -11.63
C LEU A 106 -9.06 -1.91 -10.65
N ARG A 107 -9.86 -2.93 -10.33
CA ARG A 107 -10.91 -2.84 -9.32
C ARG A 107 -10.45 -3.46 -8.03
N VAL A 108 -10.83 -2.84 -6.91
CA VAL A 108 -10.66 -3.41 -5.58
C VAL A 108 -12.04 -3.74 -5.03
N THR A 109 -12.23 -4.98 -4.56
CA THR A 109 -13.51 -5.44 -4.03
C THR A 109 -13.33 -6.18 -2.72
N VAL A 110 -14.34 -6.15 -1.85
CA VAL A 110 -14.34 -6.92 -0.60
C VAL A 110 -15.20 -8.17 -0.78
N VAL A 111 -14.65 -9.33 -0.45
CA VAL A 111 -15.29 -10.64 -0.53
C VAL A 111 -15.47 -11.24 0.87
N ASN A 112 -16.38 -12.21 0.99
CA ASN A 112 -16.78 -12.75 2.29
C ASN A 112 -15.86 -13.86 2.83
N ARG A 113 -14.93 -14.39 2.03
CA ARG A 113 -14.12 -15.56 2.39
C ARG A 113 -12.65 -15.30 2.14
N VAL A 114 -11.83 -15.48 3.17
CA VAL A 114 -10.38 -15.26 3.13
C VAL A 114 -9.67 -16.09 2.06
N HIS A 115 -10.10 -17.33 1.84
CA HIS A 115 -9.45 -18.20 0.83
C HIS A 115 -9.75 -17.79 -0.61
N ASP A 116 -10.70 -16.89 -0.84
CA ASP A 116 -10.99 -16.31 -2.15
C ASP A 116 -10.31 -14.95 -2.35
N ALA A 117 -9.61 -14.43 -1.33
CA ALA A 117 -9.07 -13.08 -1.32
C ALA A 117 -7.56 -13.04 -1.63
N ASP A 118 -7.15 -12.01 -2.36
CA ASP A 118 -5.74 -11.69 -2.60
C ASP A 118 -5.10 -11.04 -1.37
N VAL A 119 -5.89 -10.24 -0.64
CA VAL A 119 -5.49 -9.59 0.62
C VAL A 119 -6.39 -10.05 1.77
N ALA A 120 -5.78 -10.63 2.80
CA ALA A 120 -6.47 -11.07 4.00
C ALA A 120 -6.15 -10.13 5.17
N VAL A 121 -7.17 -9.44 5.71
CA VAL A 121 -7.03 -8.53 6.86
C VAL A 121 -7.52 -9.22 8.13
N HIS A 122 -6.59 -9.54 9.03
CA HIS A 122 -6.86 -10.25 10.27
C HIS A 122 -6.86 -9.31 11.47
N PHE A 123 -8.04 -9.09 12.07
CA PHE A 123 -8.18 -8.41 13.35
C PHE A 123 -8.04 -9.43 14.47
N VAL A 124 -6.87 -9.51 15.08
CA VAL A 124 -6.53 -10.52 16.08
C VAL A 124 -5.76 -9.91 17.25
N ALA A 125 -5.71 -10.60 18.38
CA ALA A 125 -4.85 -10.17 19.48
C ALA A 125 -3.37 -10.32 19.08
N ARG A 126 -2.51 -9.40 19.53
CA ARG A 126 -1.08 -9.35 19.17
C ARG A 126 -0.35 -10.70 19.29
N GLU A 127 -0.65 -11.50 20.33
CA GLU A 127 -0.04 -12.81 20.55
C GLU A 127 -0.33 -13.82 19.42
N GLN A 128 -1.25 -13.52 18.51
CA GLN A 128 -1.61 -14.35 17.37
C GLN A 128 -0.86 -13.97 16.10
N PHE A 129 -0.18 -12.82 16.04
CA PHE A 129 0.50 -12.30 14.84
C PHE A 129 1.45 -13.34 14.25
N ALA A 130 2.33 -13.90 15.09
CA ALA A 130 3.33 -14.87 14.64
C ALA A 130 2.73 -16.11 13.95
N ARG A 131 1.58 -16.56 14.46
CA ARG A 131 0.87 -17.72 13.91
C ARG A 131 0.20 -17.38 12.58
N ILE A 132 -0.35 -16.18 12.43
CA ILE A 132 -1.05 -15.77 11.21
C ILE A 132 -0.06 -15.44 10.10
N LEU A 133 1.04 -14.74 10.43
CA LEU A 133 2.09 -14.35 9.49
C LEU A 133 3.09 -15.47 9.18
N ASP A 134 3.02 -16.59 9.90
CA ASP A 134 3.97 -17.72 9.80
C ASP A 134 5.44 -17.29 9.96
N THR A 135 5.69 -16.34 10.86
CA THR A 135 7.02 -15.82 11.19
C THR A 135 7.06 -15.31 12.63
N THR A 136 8.23 -15.36 13.27
CA THR A 136 8.47 -14.70 14.56
C THR A 136 9.32 -13.43 14.43
N ASP A 137 9.72 -13.09 13.21
CA ASP A 137 10.59 -11.96 12.91
C ASP A 137 9.74 -10.74 12.54
N PHE A 138 9.25 -10.05 13.57
CA PHE A 138 8.54 -8.79 13.42
C PHE A 138 8.73 -7.89 14.66
N PRO A 139 8.59 -6.57 14.54
CA PRO A 139 8.79 -5.66 15.66
C PRO A 139 7.85 -5.98 16.84
N ALA A 140 8.43 -6.04 18.04
CA ALA A 140 7.70 -6.42 19.25
C ALA A 140 6.62 -5.41 19.66
N ASP A 141 6.65 -4.21 19.08
CA ASP A 141 5.75 -3.07 19.27
C ASP A 141 4.88 -2.72 18.05
N ALA A 142 5.02 -3.42 16.91
CA ALA A 142 4.17 -3.21 15.72
C ALA A 142 2.66 -3.39 15.99
N ASP A 143 1.86 -2.34 15.84
CA ASP A 143 0.40 -2.34 16.04
C ASP A 143 -0.37 -3.03 14.90
N GLY A 144 0.24 -3.13 13.73
CA GLY A 144 -0.16 -3.93 12.59
C GLY A 144 1.01 -4.21 11.67
N ILE A 145 0.83 -5.14 10.75
CA ILE A 145 1.85 -5.56 9.77
C ILE A 145 1.16 -6.05 8.51
N ALA A 146 1.58 -5.57 7.34
CA ALA A 146 1.35 -6.15 6.04
C ALA A 146 2.55 -7.03 5.62
N GLN A 147 2.27 -8.28 5.26
CA GLN A 147 3.26 -9.20 4.70
C GLN A 147 2.89 -9.51 3.24
N PRO A 148 3.38 -8.70 2.28
CA PRO A 148 3.21 -9.00 0.87
C PRO A 148 4.09 -10.19 0.46
N ARG A 149 3.57 -11.01 -0.45
CA ARG A 149 4.32 -12.06 -1.15
C ARG A 149 4.36 -11.71 -2.62
N VAL A 150 5.56 -11.69 -3.20
CA VAL A 150 5.79 -11.49 -4.64
C VAL A 150 5.77 -12.85 -5.32
N ARG A 151 5.26 -12.90 -6.55
CA ARG A 151 5.12 -14.13 -7.34
C ARG A 151 6.46 -14.87 -7.54
N ASP A 152 6.38 -16.20 -7.68
CA ASP A 152 7.49 -17.06 -8.07
C ASP A 152 8.25 -16.50 -9.30
N GLY A 153 9.52 -16.16 -9.10
CA GLY A 153 10.33 -15.30 -9.98
C GLY A 153 11.22 -14.35 -9.19
N GLY A 154 10.91 -14.16 -7.90
CA GLY A 154 11.65 -13.31 -6.98
C GLY A 154 11.25 -11.85 -7.08
N HIS A 155 11.94 -10.99 -6.33
CA HIS A 155 11.69 -9.54 -6.34
C HIS A 155 11.75 -8.92 -7.75
N GLU A 156 12.54 -9.51 -8.66
CA GLU A 156 12.67 -9.06 -10.06
C GLU A 156 11.35 -9.04 -10.85
N ASP A 157 10.34 -9.86 -10.49
CA ASP A 157 9.05 -9.84 -11.19
C ASP A 157 8.15 -8.69 -10.73
N GLY A 158 8.31 -8.23 -9.48
CA GLY A 158 7.55 -7.17 -8.83
C GLY A 158 6.02 -7.34 -8.79
N ARG A 159 5.47 -8.49 -9.21
CA ARG A 159 4.03 -8.74 -9.11
C ARG A 159 3.67 -9.24 -7.72
N ILE A 160 2.82 -8.49 -7.02
CA ILE A 160 2.24 -8.95 -5.77
C ILE A 160 1.31 -10.14 -6.08
N GLN A 161 1.44 -11.21 -5.28
CA GLN A 161 0.68 -12.44 -5.39
C GLN A 161 -0.39 -12.56 -4.31
N SER A 162 -0.04 -12.21 -3.07
CA SER A 162 -0.94 -12.27 -1.93
C SER A 162 -0.41 -11.38 -0.81
N VAL A 163 -1.28 -10.85 0.04
CA VAL A 163 -0.88 -10.10 1.23
C VAL A 163 -1.66 -10.57 2.45
N THR A 164 -0.96 -10.81 3.56
CA THR A 164 -1.59 -11.01 4.86
C THR A 164 -1.36 -9.77 5.71
N ILE A 165 -2.43 -9.14 6.17
CA ILE A 165 -2.39 -8.04 7.13
C ILE A 165 -2.86 -8.56 8.49
N VAL A 166 -2.16 -8.20 9.57
CA VAL A 166 -2.62 -8.35 10.95
C VAL A 166 -2.78 -6.98 11.60
N VAL A 167 -3.82 -6.82 12.41
CA VAL A 167 -4.13 -5.60 13.17
C VAL A 167 -4.49 -5.98 14.60
N ASP A 168 -3.89 -5.32 15.60
CA ASP A 168 -4.13 -5.65 17.01
C ASP A 168 -5.51 -5.14 17.46
N VAL A 169 -6.35 -6.07 17.93
CA VAL A 169 -7.68 -5.75 18.51
C VAL A 169 -7.58 -5.08 19.88
N GLY A 170 -6.42 -5.14 20.54
CA GLY A 170 -6.16 -4.44 21.81
C GLY A 170 -6.12 -2.92 21.69
N LEU A 171 -5.98 -2.39 20.47
CA LEU A 171 -5.92 -0.95 20.20
C LEU A 171 -7.28 -0.26 20.39
N ALA A 172 -7.25 1.05 20.56
CA ALA A 172 -8.47 1.86 20.42
C ALA A 172 -8.96 1.86 18.96
N GLN A 173 -10.26 2.06 18.73
CA GLN A 173 -10.85 2.00 17.37
C GLN A 173 -10.20 3.00 16.40
N HIS A 174 -9.88 4.22 16.84
CA HIS A 174 -9.19 5.19 16.00
C HIS A 174 -7.77 4.75 15.60
N ALA A 175 -7.03 4.10 16.50
CA ALA A 175 -5.71 3.56 16.20
C ALA A 175 -5.82 2.38 15.23
N ARG A 176 -6.81 1.50 15.39
CA ARG A 176 -7.12 0.48 14.38
C ARG A 176 -7.46 1.09 13.02
N ASN A 177 -8.23 2.18 12.99
CA ASN A 177 -8.55 2.88 11.74
C ASN A 177 -7.30 3.39 11.04
N HIS A 178 -6.34 3.96 11.78
CA HIS A 178 -5.04 4.36 11.25
C HIS A 178 -4.27 3.16 10.70
N VAL A 179 -4.05 2.15 11.54
CA VAL A 179 -3.26 0.96 11.20
C VAL A 179 -3.84 0.25 9.98
N VAL A 180 -5.15 -0.01 9.93
CA VAL A 180 -5.72 -0.70 8.77
C VAL A 180 -5.57 0.10 7.47
N SER A 181 -5.69 1.44 7.53
CA SER A 181 -5.49 2.27 6.34
C SER A 181 -4.01 2.27 5.92
N HIS A 182 -3.08 2.30 6.87
CA HIS A 182 -1.63 2.25 6.63
C HIS A 182 -1.20 0.91 6.01
N GLU A 183 -1.56 -0.20 6.64
CA GLU A 183 -1.19 -1.54 6.17
C GLU A 183 -1.81 -1.88 4.80
N LEU A 184 -2.99 -1.33 4.50
CA LEU A 184 -3.59 -1.48 3.17
C LEU A 184 -2.81 -0.75 2.08
N LEU A 185 -2.08 0.34 2.39
CA LEU A 185 -1.18 0.98 1.42
C LEU A 185 0.06 0.13 1.16
N HIS A 186 0.61 -0.52 2.20
CA HIS A 186 1.63 -1.55 2.01
C HIS A 186 1.14 -2.70 1.14
N ALA A 187 -0.10 -3.16 1.36
CA ALA A 187 -0.69 -4.25 0.57
C ALA A 187 -0.85 -3.93 -0.92
N VAL A 188 -0.86 -2.65 -1.31
CA VAL A 188 -0.94 -2.24 -2.73
C VAL A 188 0.39 -1.79 -3.30
N GLY A 189 1.48 -1.88 -2.54
CA GLY A 189 2.85 -1.68 -3.01
C GLY A 189 3.50 -0.35 -2.63
N LEU A 190 2.92 0.43 -1.71
CA LEU A 190 3.63 1.58 -1.14
C LEU A 190 4.46 1.16 0.07
N ASP A 191 5.60 1.80 0.25
CA ASP A 191 6.47 1.71 1.42
C ASP A 191 6.42 3.04 2.18
N HIS A 192 7.13 3.11 3.29
CA HIS A 192 7.21 4.27 4.14
C HIS A 192 7.70 5.52 3.39
N SER A 193 7.25 6.67 3.88
CA SER A 193 7.67 7.99 3.45
C SER A 193 8.35 8.75 4.58
N SER A 194 9.23 9.67 4.23
CA SER A 194 9.76 10.71 5.11
C SER A 194 8.80 11.89 5.31
N CYS A 195 7.68 11.93 4.59
CA CYS A 195 6.73 13.04 4.69
C CYS A 195 5.77 12.91 5.88
N LEU A 196 5.83 13.87 6.82
CA LEU A 196 5.03 13.86 8.05
C LEU A 196 3.50 13.82 7.84
N SER A 197 3.00 14.38 6.74
CA SER A 197 1.56 14.34 6.44
C SER A 197 1.12 13.06 5.72
N SER A 198 2.06 12.25 5.23
CA SER A 198 1.75 10.97 4.60
C SER A 198 1.26 9.98 5.64
N LEU A 199 0.25 9.19 5.29
CA LEU A 199 -0.14 8.03 6.09
C LEU A 199 1.01 7.02 6.18
N MET A 200 1.93 7.01 5.22
CA MET A 200 3.11 6.17 5.18
C MET A 200 4.29 6.73 5.99
N TYR A 201 4.12 7.79 6.79
CA TYR A 201 5.22 8.34 7.58
C TYR A 201 5.80 7.29 8.55
N ALA A 202 7.09 6.95 8.38
CA ALA A 202 7.73 5.82 9.06
C ALA A 202 7.68 5.90 10.61
N GLU A 203 7.78 7.10 11.19
CA GLU A 203 7.72 7.26 12.65
C GLU A 203 6.27 7.41 13.18
N GLY A 204 5.29 7.53 12.28
CA GLY A 204 3.87 7.62 12.60
C GLY A 204 3.28 6.28 13.08
N SER A 205 3.96 5.17 12.82
CA SER A 205 3.55 3.80 13.16
C SER A 205 3.43 3.51 14.66
N ASN A 206 3.95 4.39 15.52
CA ASN A 206 3.82 4.29 16.98
C ASN A 206 2.49 4.88 17.50
N GLY A 207 1.47 5.01 16.64
CA GLY A 207 0.12 5.45 17.02
C GLY A 207 -0.01 6.94 17.37
N ALA A 208 1.01 7.75 17.11
CA ALA A 208 0.99 9.19 17.42
C ALA A 208 0.28 10.05 16.35
N SER A 209 0.13 9.54 15.13
CA SER A 209 -0.58 10.25 14.06
C SER A 209 -2.06 9.87 14.11
N PRO A 210 -2.98 10.80 14.43
CA PRO A 210 -4.41 10.50 14.38
C PRO A 210 -4.90 10.46 12.92
N LEU A 211 -4.06 10.76 11.91
CA LEU A 211 -4.43 10.73 10.51
C LEU A 211 -4.74 9.31 10.08
N TRP A 212 -5.97 8.99 9.70
CA TRP A 212 -6.35 7.70 9.12
C TRP A 212 -6.85 7.81 7.68
N SER A 213 -6.74 9.00 7.09
CA SER A 213 -7.12 9.30 5.71
C SER A 213 -5.89 9.61 4.86
N LEU A 214 -5.99 9.27 3.57
CA LEU A 214 -4.90 9.49 2.60
C LEU A 214 -4.66 10.98 2.38
N SER A 215 -3.41 11.40 2.58
CA SER A 215 -2.95 12.74 2.23
C SER A 215 -2.97 12.96 0.71
N PRO A 216 -2.88 14.22 0.24
CA PRO A 216 -2.66 14.51 -1.18
C PRO A 216 -1.44 13.78 -1.77
N LEU A 217 -0.38 13.60 -0.96
CA LEU A 217 0.81 12.86 -1.37
C LEU A 217 0.51 11.38 -1.58
N ASP A 218 -0.10 10.71 -0.59
CA ASP A 218 -0.43 9.27 -0.66
C ASP A 218 -1.28 8.96 -1.89
N ARG A 219 -2.32 9.78 -2.12
CA ARG A 219 -3.22 9.65 -3.28
C ARG A 219 -2.46 9.80 -4.59
N ARG A 220 -1.52 10.74 -4.66
CA ARG A 220 -0.72 10.99 -5.87
C ARG A 220 0.25 9.85 -6.12
N MET A 221 0.96 9.37 -5.09
CA MET A 221 1.91 8.27 -5.21
C MET A 221 1.21 6.98 -5.64
N LEU A 222 0.05 6.67 -5.04
CA LEU A 222 -0.74 5.51 -5.43
C LEU A 222 -1.25 5.62 -6.88
N SER A 223 -1.77 6.78 -7.28
CA SER A 223 -2.22 7.00 -8.66
C SER A 223 -1.08 6.89 -9.67
N LEU A 224 0.14 7.30 -9.30
CA LEU A 224 1.34 7.14 -10.11
C LEU A 224 1.73 5.66 -10.21
N LEU A 225 1.70 4.91 -9.10
CA LEU A 225 2.09 3.50 -9.04
C LEU A 225 1.29 2.64 -10.02
N TYR A 226 0.02 2.97 -10.24
CA TYR A 226 -0.89 2.22 -11.12
C TYR A 226 -0.97 2.77 -12.56
N ARG A 227 -0.08 3.68 -12.93
CA ARG A 227 0.07 4.12 -14.32
C ARG A 227 0.47 2.96 -15.24
N PRO A 228 -0.08 2.86 -16.46
CA PRO A 228 0.26 1.78 -17.40
C PRO A 228 1.72 1.84 -17.87
N GLU A 229 2.37 3.00 -17.78
CA GLU A 229 3.77 3.18 -18.12
C GLU A 229 4.72 2.54 -17.09
N LEU A 230 4.30 2.42 -15.83
CA LEU A 230 5.04 1.77 -14.76
C LEU A 230 4.62 0.31 -14.66
N ALA A 231 5.51 -0.62 -15.00
CA ALA A 231 5.23 -2.05 -14.93
C ALA A 231 5.78 -2.64 -13.62
N PRO A 232 5.15 -3.70 -13.07
CA PRO A 232 5.77 -4.44 -11.97
C PRO A 232 7.14 -4.97 -12.40
N GLY A 233 8.10 -4.96 -11.47
CA GLY A 233 9.48 -5.42 -11.68
C GLY A 233 10.41 -4.38 -12.32
N MET A 234 9.91 -3.19 -12.65
CA MET A 234 10.79 -2.10 -13.12
C MET A 234 11.83 -1.75 -12.06
N ASP A 235 13.09 -1.66 -12.48
CA ASP A 235 14.15 -1.17 -11.60
C ASP A 235 14.11 0.37 -11.44
N MET A 236 14.90 0.89 -10.51
CA MET A 236 14.94 2.33 -10.23
C MET A 236 15.25 3.19 -11.47
N ASN A 237 16.12 2.72 -12.38
CA ASN A 237 16.45 3.48 -13.59
C ASN A 237 15.29 3.44 -14.59
N GLU A 238 14.60 2.31 -14.72
CA GLU A 238 13.42 2.19 -15.57
C GLU A 238 12.28 3.09 -15.08
N VAL A 239 12.09 3.16 -13.75
CA VAL A 239 11.12 4.08 -13.12
C VAL A 239 11.50 5.53 -13.36
N ASP A 240 12.75 5.93 -13.07
CA ASP A 240 13.27 7.28 -13.31
C ASP A 240 13.06 7.74 -14.77
N ASN A 241 13.41 6.88 -15.73
CA ASN A 241 13.19 7.15 -17.15
C ASN A 241 11.70 7.31 -17.51
N ALA A 242 10.79 6.60 -16.83
CA ALA A 242 9.35 6.74 -17.05
C ALA A 242 8.78 8.04 -16.45
N LEU A 243 9.42 8.58 -15.41
CA LEU A 243 9.07 9.81 -14.71
C LEU A 243 9.73 11.08 -15.28
N ALA A 244 10.56 10.96 -16.32
CA ALA A 244 11.38 12.04 -16.87
C ALA A 244 10.63 13.30 -17.41
N GLY A 245 9.30 13.38 -17.28
CA GLY A 245 8.53 14.58 -17.56
C GLY A 245 8.58 15.57 -16.40
N SER A 246 9.10 16.79 -16.64
CA SER A 246 9.18 17.82 -15.59
C SER A 246 7.92 18.68 -15.53
N ALA A 247 7.25 18.69 -14.37
CA ALA A 247 6.19 19.62 -14.01
C ALA A 247 6.76 20.79 -13.19
N ALA A 248 6.28 22.02 -13.46
CA ALA A 248 6.64 23.18 -12.65
C ALA A 248 6.00 23.17 -11.25
N ALA A 249 4.91 22.40 -11.07
CA ALA A 249 4.20 22.26 -9.81
C ALA A 249 3.69 20.81 -9.67
N GLY A 250 3.61 20.33 -8.44
CA GLY A 250 3.07 19.02 -8.06
C GLY A 250 2.65 19.05 -6.59
N VAL A 251 2.26 17.90 -6.05
CA VAL A 251 2.02 17.80 -4.59
C VAL A 251 3.34 17.95 -3.83
N THR A 252 3.26 18.44 -2.59
CA THR A 252 4.41 18.64 -1.68
C THR A 252 4.13 18.00 -0.33
N CYS A 253 5.16 17.84 0.51
CA CYS A 253 4.98 17.50 1.91
C CYS A 253 4.52 18.70 2.73
N ASP A 254 3.24 19.05 2.61
CA ASP A 254 2.68 20.11 3.44
C ASP A 254 2.38 19.54 4.83
N PRO A 255 2.71 20.24 5.92
CA PRO A 255 2.32 19.80 7.26
C PRO A 255 0.81 19.58 7.35
N PRO A 256 0.35 18.56 8.09
CA PRO A 256 -1.07 18.35 8.29
C PRO A 256 -1.70 19.60 8.91
N GLN A 257 -2.84 20.00 8.37
CA GLN A 257 -3.54 21.19 8.81
C GLN A 257 -4.53 20.80 9.91
N TRP A 258 -4.38 21.38 11.10
CA TRP A 258 -5.21 21.08 12.27
C TRP A 258 -6.08 22.28 12.65
N GLN A 259 -7.29 21.98 13.12
CA GLN A 259 -8.22 22.94 13.70
C GLN A 259 -8.55 22.52 15.13
N LEU A 260 -8.44 23.46 16.07
CA LEU A 260 -8.95 23.29 17.42
C LEU A 260 -10.49 23.26 17.40
N VAL A 261 -11.06 22.19 17.93
CA VAL A 261 -12.49 21.95 18.11
C VAL A 261 -12.73 21.74 19.61
N ILE A 262 -13.71 22.44 20.17
CA ILE A 262 -14.12 22.24 21.57
C ILE A 262 -15.40 21.41 21.56
N ASP A 263 -15.39 20.26 22.20
CA ASP A 263 -16.60 19.45 22.34
C ASP A 263 -17.55 20.13 23.34
N ALA A 264 -18.79 20.36 22.89
CA ALA A 264 -19.80 21.03 23.69
C ALA A 264 -20.34 20.19 24.86
N SER A 265 -20.13 18.86 24.83
CA SER A 265 -20.64 17.93 25.83
C SER A 265 -19.78 17.87 27.09
N ASP A 266 -18.45 17.95 26.94
CA ASP A 266 -17.48 17.83 28.04
C ASP A 266 -16.52 19.03 28.15
N ASN A 267 -16.62 19.99 27.23
CA ASN A 267 -15.77 21.19 27.14
C ASN A 267 -14.28 20.87 26.97
N ARG A 268 -13.94 19.72 26.38
CA ARG A 268 -12.54 19.33 26.10
C ARG A 268 -12.09 19.82 24.72
N PRO A 269 -10.82 20.27 24.60
CA PRO A 269 -10.22 20.63 23.31
C PRO A 269 -9.77 19.38 22.54
N TYR A 270 -9.98 19.41 21.22
CA TYR A 270 -9.51 18.43 20.27
C TYR A 270 -8.86 19.13 19.07
N PHE A 271 -7.74 18.63 18.57
CA PHE A 271 -7.15 19.02 17.30
C PHE A 271 -7.65 18.09 16.22
N CYS A 272 -8.50 18.61 15.34
CA CYS A 272 -9.09 17.86 14.24
C CYS A 272 -8.45 18.26 12.91
N HIS A 273 -8.14 17.29 12.06
CA HIS A 273 -7.62 17.57 10.74
C HIS A 273 -8.63 18.38 9.92
N THR A 274 -8.17 19.42 9.24
CA THR A 274 -9.02 20.21 8.35
C THR A 274 -9.22 19.43 7.05
N GLY A 275 -10.36 18.75 6.96
CA GLY A 275 -10.76 18.00 5.77
C GLY A 275 -12.26 18.05 5.55
N THR A 276 -12.69 17.69 4.35
CA THR A 276 -14.11 17.56 3.98
C THR A 276 -14.68 16.18 4.28
N ASP A 277 -13.87 15.30 4.88
CA ASP A 277 -14.30 13.94 5.21
C ASP A 277 -15.47 13.99 6.21
N ARG A 278 -16.40 13.04 6.03
CA ARG A 278 -17.57 12.90 6.92
C ARG A 278 -17.15 12.71 8.38
N TYR A 279 -16.02 12.02 8.59
CA TYR A 279 -15.39 11.84 9.89
C TYR A 279 -13.99 12.44 9.82
N ARG A 280 -13.71 13.40 10.69
CA ARG A 280 -12.41 14.05 10.77
C ARG A 280 -11.55 13.35 11.83
N PRO A 281 -10.31 12.99 11.52
CA PRO A 281 -9.39 12.53 12.54
C PRO A 281 -9.14 13.64 13.54
N CYS A 282 -9.35 13.34 14.81
CA CYS A 282 -9.19 14.27 15.92
C CYS A 282 -8.34 13.62 17.00
N THR A 283 -7.55 14.43 17.69
CA THR A 283 -6.79 14.00 18.87
C THR A 283 -6.93 15.03 19.98
N SER A 284 -6.99 14.58 21.23
CA SER A 284 -6.82 15.47 22.39
C SER A 284 -5.36 15.56 22.85
N ASP A 285 -4.43 14.94 22.12
CA ASP A 285 -3.01 15.01 22.40
C ASP A 285 -2.46 16.40 22.03
N LEU A 286 -2.11 17.16 23.06
CA LEU A 286 -1.57 18.52 22.90
C LEU A 286 -0.19 18.52 22.23
N ARG A 287 0.50 17.37 22.11
CA ARG A 287 1.77 17.26 21.36
C ARG A 287 1.58 17.40 19.85
N VAL A 288 0.36 17.24 19.36
CA VAL A 288 -0.03 17.44 17.95
C VAL A 288 -0.34 18.93 17.67
N GLU A 289 -0.12 19.83 18.65
CA GLU A 289 -0.15 21.26 18.40
C GLU A 289 0.75 21.61 17.21
N PRO A 290 0.21 22.23 16.15
CA PRO A 290 1.04 22.69 15.04
C PRO A 290 2.06 23.64 15.64
N THR A 291 3.34 23.30 15.51
CA THR A 291 4.47 24.14 15.94
C THR A 291 4.48 25.44 15.15
N SER A 292 3.61 26.36 15.53
CA SER A 292 3.68 27.79 15.25
C SER A 292 4.36 28.43 16.48
N PRO A 293 5.16 29.51 16.33
CA PRO A 293 6.11 29.91 17.35
C PRO A 293 5.38 30.58 18.52
N LEU A 294 4.97 29.80 19.50
CA LEU A 294 4.71 30.28 20.85
C LEU A 294 5.67 29.54 21.78
N ALA A 295 6.51 30.36 22.42
CA ALA A 295 7.43 29.95 23.46
C ALA A 295 6.70 29.16 24.56
N ASP A 296 7.16 27.94 24.86
CA ASP A 296 7.91 27.57 26.07
C ASP A 296 8.09 26.03 26.10
N PRO A 297 9.31 25.47 26.05
CA PRO A 297 9.58 24.03 25.95
C PRO A 297 9.48 23.24 27.27
N ASP A 298 9.09 23.86 28.37
CA ASP A 298 8.89 23.14 29.63
C ASP A 298 7.44 22.67 29.73
N LEU A 299 7.20 21.38 29.42
CA LEU A 299 6.33 20.46 30.19
C LEU A 299 6.24 19.09 29.48
N TRP A 300 6.99 18.13 30.01
CA TRP A 300 6.95 16.72 29.66
C TRP A 300 5.79 15.97 30.37
N PHE A 301 5.21 15.01 29.62
CA PHE A 301 4.59 13.71 29.99
C PHE A 301 3.76 13.57 31.29
N ASP A 302 2.49 13.18 31.17
CA ASP A 302 2.10 11.83 31.60
C ASP A 302 1.07 11.21 30.64
N GLY A 303 1.31 9.94 30.31
CA GLY A 303 0.49 9.18 29.40
C GLY A 303 -0.68 8.56 30.15
N THR A 304 -1.88 8.98 29.82
CA THR A 304 -3.11 8.19 29.83
C THR A 304 -4.12 8.95 28.96
N TYR A 305 -5.01 8.28 28.21
CA TYR A 305 -6.45 8.56 28.18
C TYR A 305 -7.18 7.65 27.19
N ALA A 306 -8.42 7.33 27.55
CA ALA A 306 -9.44 6.69 26.74
C ALA A 306 -10.02 7.70 25.73
N TYR A 307 -10.36 7.23 24.53
CA TYR A 307 -10.88 8.07 23.44
C TYR A 307 -12.23 7.54 22.97
N ASP A 308 -13.25 8.42 23.04
CA ASP A 308 -14.59 8.20 22.50
C ASP A 308 -14.66 8.71 21.05
N GLU A 309 -15.34 7.96 20.18
CA GLU A 309 -15.61 8.35 18.80
C GLU A 309 -16.87 9.23 18.72
N PHE A 310 -16.75 10.42 18.12
CA PHE A 310 -17.86 11.36 18.02
C PHE A 310 -18.34 11.54 16.57
N PRO A 311 -19.63 11.28 16.26
CA PRO A 311 -20.24 11.78 15.04
C PRO A 311 -20.48 13.29 15.20
N LEU A 312 -19.64 14.11 14.57
CA LEU A 312 -19.88 15.55 14.46
C LEU A 312 -21.13 15.80 13.60
N ARG A 313 -22.22 16.27 14.20
CA ARG A 313 -23.35 16.84 13.46
C ARG A 313 -22.98 18.29 13.10
N GLY A 314 -23.02 18.58 11.80
CA GLY A 314 -22.87 19.94 11.26
C GLY A 314 -24.06 20.84 11.58
#